data_AF-A0A935YFG6-F1
#
_entry.id   AF-A0A935YFG6-F1
#
_cell.length_a   1.000
_cell.length_b   1.000
_cell.length_c   1.000
_cell.angle_alpha   90.00
_cell.angle_beta   90.00
_cell.angle_gamma   90.00
#
_symmetry.space_group_name_H-M   'P 1'
#
loop_
_entity.id
_entity.type
_entity.pdbx_description
1 polymer ?
#
loop_
_entity_poly.entity_id
_entity_poly.type
_entity_poly.pdbx_seq_one_letter_code
_entity_poly.pdbx_strand_id
1 'polypeptide(L)'
;MSGLVTLLTDFGAADPWVAELKGALHSSWARYPQPVARPVVTDLGHDLPRGDVAAAAWFLERVAGTYPPGTVHLAVVDPGVGSTRPAIACAARGQCFVGPGNGLFSFLRSEPGLVVVRLEEACGRGHPASGLVSSTFHGRDLFAPAAARLALGEPAALLGPSADPAALGSLGAAAPGPRLVWIDRFGNGISNLAAGSGEAGRLAAGARLLVAGTIVPGPFTCYAEAPAGRPFWYWGSGGTLEIAVPGGSAARELGLAPGLALAVAAP
;
A
#
# COMPACT_ATOMS: atom_id res chain seq x y z
N MET A 1 0.74 -0.38 22.22
CA MET A 1 0.09 0.05 20.96
C MET A 1 0.00 1.56 20.95
N SER A 2 0.08 2.19 19.77
CA SER A 2 0.13 3.65 19.65
C SER A 2 -1.27 4.31 19.68
N GLY A 3 -2.34 3.52 19.65
CA GLY A 3 -3.70 4.04 19.47
C GLY A 3 -3.98 4.58 18.06
N LEU A 4 -3.04 4.43 17.13
CA LEU A 4 -3.16 4.96 15.77
C LEU A 4 -3.66 3.88 14.80
N VAL A 5 -4.73 4.19 14.08
CA VAL A 5 -5.19 3.45 12.90
C VAL A 5 -4.96 4.31 11.67
N THR A 6 -4.23 3.81 10.69
CA THR A 6 -4.16 4.45 9.37
C THR A 6 -5.19 3.81 8.43
N LEU A 7 -5.69 4.57 7.46
CA LEU A 7 -6.73 4.10 6.54
C LEU A 7 -6.33 4.27 5.07
N LEU A 8 -6.33 3.18 4.31
CA LEU A 8 -6.06 3.15 2.87
C LEU A 8 -7.19 2.45 2.13
N THR A 9 -7.80 3.07 1.13
CA THR A 9 -8.89 2.46 0.33
C THR A 9 -8.85 2.91 -1.13
N ASP A 10 -9.69 2.31 -1.97
CA ASP A 10 -9.99 2.74 -3.36
C ASP A 10 -11.43 3.28 -3.54
N PHE A 11 -12.12 3.56 -2.42
CA PHE A 11 -13.52 4.00 -2.38
C PHE A 11 -13.78 5.42 -2.92
N GLY A 12 -12.73 6.22 -3.03
CA GLY A 12 -12.81 7.66 -3.26
C GLY A 12 -13.39 8.44 -2.07
N ALA A 13 -13.47 9.77 -2.24
CA ALA A 13 -13.97 10.68 -1.21
C ALA A 13 -15.44 11.13 -1.40
N ALA A 14 -16.07 10.79 -2.54
CA ALA A 14 -17.41 11.26 -2.89
C ALA A 14 -18.55 10.39 -2.30
N ASP A 15 -18.26 9.11 -2.03
CA ASP A 15 -19.22 8.12 -1.57
C ASP A 15 -19.13 7.90 -0.05
N PRO A 16 -20.20 7.38 0.62
CA PRO A 16 -20.24 7.28 2.08
C PRO A 16 -19.31 6.22 2.68
N TRP A 17 -18.67 5.38 1.87
CA TRP A 17 -17.97 4.17 2.32
C TRP A 17 -16.85 4.44 3.32
N VAL A 18 -16.04 5.48 3.08
CA VAL A 18 -14.98 5.89 4.02
C VAL A 18 -15.58 6.37 5.35
N ALA A 19 -16.69 7.12 5.29
CA ALA A 19 -17.37 7.62 6.48
C ALA A 19 -17.99 6.48 7.30
N GLU A 20 -18.63 5.50 6.64
CA GLU A 20 -19.16 4.30 7.30
C GLU A 20 -18.04 3.49 7.97
N LEU A 21 -16.90 3.34 7.28
CA LEU A 21 -15.74 2.62 7.80
C LEU A 21 -15.18 3.27 9.07
N LYS A 22 -15.04 4.60 9.08
CA LYS A 22 -14.67 5.39 10.27
C LYS A 22 -15.73 5.30 11.37
N GLY A 23 -17.01 5.34 11.00
CA GLY A 23 -18.12 5.14 11.94
C GLY A 23 -18.05 3.79 12.64
N ALA A 24 -17.69 2.73 11.91
CA ALA A 24 -17.49 1.40 12.48
C ALA A 24 -16.28 1.30 13.42
N LEU A 25 -15.16 1.95 13.08
CA LEU A 25 -14.01 2.08 13.98
C LEU A 25 -14.40 2.76 15.30
N HIS A 26 -15.02 3.93 15.22
CA HIS A 26 -15.45 4.69 16.41
C HIS A 26 -16.49 3.95 17.23
N SER A 27 -17.47 3.31 16.58
CA SER A 27 -18.49 2.49 17.25
C SER A 27 -17.89 1.27 17.93
N SER A 28 -16.80 0.71 17.38
CA SER A 28 -16.09 -0.40 18.00
C SER A 28 -15.35 0.05 19.26
N TRP A 29 -14.64 1.19 19.21
CA TRP A 29 -13.96 1.74 20.38
C TRP A 29 -14.89 2.16 21.51
N ALA A 30 -16.07 2.71 21.20
CA ALA A 30 -17.05 3.13 22.19
C ALA A 30 -17.56 1.99 23.09
N ARG A 31 -17.36 0.72 22.69
CA ARG A 31 -17.76 -0.47 23.45
C ARG A 31 -16.75 -0.90 24.51
N TYR A 32 -15.55 -0.33 24.51
CA TYR A 32 -14.50 -0.69 25.46
C TYR A 32 -14.43 0.36 26.58
N PRO A 33 -14.40 -0.06 27.86
CA PRO A 33 -14.26 0.87 28.97
C PRO A 33 -12.91 1.58 28.88
N GLN A 34 -12.97 2.90 28.63
CA GLN A 34 -11.91 3.90 28.54
C GLN A 34 -10.49 3.39 28.25
N PRO A 35 -10.01 3.45 26.99
CA PRO A 35 -8.61 3.20 26.72
C PRO A 35 -7.68 4.24 27.35
N VAL A 36 -6.46 3.81 27.67
CA VAL A 36 -5.38 4.61 28.27
C VAL A 36 -5.00 5.83 27.39
N ALA A 37 -5.34 5.80 26.10
CA ALA A 37 -5.24 6.92 25.17
C ALA A 37 -6.39 6.88 24.15
N ARG A 38 -6.84 8.06 23.70
CA ARG A 38 -7.89 8.18 22.68
C ARG A 38 -7.35 7.69 21.33
N PRO A 39 -7.95 6.68 20.69
CA PRO A 39 -7.51 6.23 19.39
C PRO A 39 -7.66 7.31 18.33
N VAL A 40 -6.76 7.33 17.35
CA VAL A 40 -6.71 8.29 16.25
C VAL A 40 -6.84 7.55 14.93
N VAL A 41 -7.62 8.11 14.00
CA VAL A 41 -7.69 7.64 12.61
C VAL A 41 -6.98 8.63 11.71
N THR A 42 -6.05 8.15 10.89
CA THR A 42 -5.32 8.96 9.90
C THR A 42 -5.53 8.38 8.52
N ASP A 43 -6.04 9.18 7.59
CA ASP A 43 -6.18 8.75 6.20
C ASP A 43 -4.82 8.78 5.49
N LEU A 44 -4.50 7.69 4.81
CA LEU A 44 -3.37 7.61 3.89
C LEU A 44 -3.77 8.00 2.47
N GLY A 45 -4.94 7.53 2.03
CA GLY A 45 -5.50 7.79 0.71
C GLY A 45 -6.73 6.95 0.43
N HIS A 46 -7.67 7.51 -0.34
CA HIS A 46 -8.91 6.82 -0.73
C HIS A 46 -9.11 6.77 -2.25
N ASP A 47 -8.34 7.54 -3.02
CA ASP A 47 -8.46 7.66 -4.48
C ASP A 47 -7.48 6.75 -5.24
N LEU A 48 -7.18 5.57 -4.67
CA LEU A 48 -6.34 4.59 -5.36
C LEU A 48 -7.06 4.04 -6.60
N PRO A 49 -6.32 3.50 -7.59
CA PRO A 49 -6.94 2.86 -8.74
C PRO A 49 -7.86 1.71 -8.29
N ARG A 50 -9.10 1.75 -8.77
CA ARG A 50 -10.18 0.84 -8.34
C ARG A 50 -9.80 -0.62 -8.58
N GLY A 51 -9.86 -1.43 -7.53
CA GLY A 51 -9.54 -2.86 -7.57
C GLY A 51 -8.06 -3.20 -7.80
N ASP A 52 -7.16 -2.20 -7.88
CA ASP A 52 -5.74 -2.44 -8.13
C ASP A 52 -4.99 -2.77 -6.83
N VAL A 53 -4.98 -4.05 -6.50
CA VAL A 53 -4.33 -4.57 -5.30
C VAL A 53 -2.82 -4.36 -5.33
N ALA A 54 -2.19 -4.37 -6.52
CA ALA A 54 -0.75 -4.16 -6.65
C ALA A 54 -0.36 -2.71 -6.37
N ALA A 55 -1.13 -1.76 -6.89
CA ALA A 55 -1.00 -0.34 -6.60
C ALA A 55 -1.18 -0.06 -5.09
N ALA A 56 -2.16 -0.70 -4.45
CA ALA A 56 -2.39 -0.58 -3.02
C ALA A 56 -1.25 -1.17 -2.17
N ALA A 57 -0.74 -2.34 -2.55
CA ALA A 57 0.39 -2.97 -1.89
C ALA A 57 1.65 -2.09 -1.96
N TRP A 58 1.97 -1.56 -3.15
CA TRP A 58 3.10 -0.65 -3.36
C TRP A 58 2.95 0.64 -2.54
N PHE A 59 1.75 1.24 -2.54
CA PHE A 59 1.47 2.45 -1.78
C PHE A 59 1.71 2.20 -0.29
N LEU A 60 1.13 1.12 0.25
CA LEU A 60 1.22 0.81 1.67
C LEU A 60 2.64 0.44 2.10
N GLU A 61 3.37 -0.34 1.30
CA GLU A 61 4.76 -0.71 1.57
C GLU A 61 5.64 0.54 1.75
N ARG A 62 5.45 1.55 0.89
CA ARG A 62 6.22 2.80 0.95
C ARG A 62 5.89 3.66 2.15
N VAL A 63 4.63 3.66 2.60
CA VAL A 63 4.16 4.56 3.65
C VAL A 63 4.24 3.93 5.04
N ALA A 64 4.04 2.62 5.17
CA ALA A 64 3.95 1.95 6.48
C ALA A 64 5.20 2.16 7.34
N GLY A 65 6.40 2.12 6.72
CA GLY A 65 7.67 2.30 7.41
C GLY A 65 7.90 3.68 8.03
N THR A 66 7.14 4.71 7.63
CA THR A 66 7.26 6.06 8.19
C THR A 66 6.43 6.26 9.45
N TYR A 67 5.57 5.31 9.80
CA TYR A 67 4.72 5.34 10.98
C TYR A 67 5.40 4.66 12.18
N PRO A 68 5.12 5.10 13.41
CA PRO A 68 5.75 4.53 14.60
C PRO A 68 5.30 3.07 14.84
N PRO A 69 6.10 2.27 15.57
CA PRO A 69 5.66 0.98 16.08
C PRO A 69 4.34 1.08 16.86
N GLY A 70 3.55 0.02 16.82
CA GLY A 70 2.21 -0.08 17.41
C GLY A 70 1.10 0.54 16.57
N THR A 71 1.40 1.08 15.38
CA THR A 71 0.42 1.53 14.39
C THR A 71 -0.32 0.34 13.79
N VAL A 72 -1.62 0.51 13.58
CA VAL A 72 -2.47 -0.46 12.87
C VAL A 72 -2.83 0.12 11.50
N HIS A 73 -2.43 -0.53 10.42
CA HIS A 73 -2.80 -0.14 9.06
C HIS A 73 -4.04 -0.90 8.62
N LEU A 74 -5.16 -0.19 8.48
CA LEU A 74 -6.40 -0.73 7.91
C LEU A 74 -6.42 -0.40 6.42
N ALA A 75 -6.28 -1.42 5.57
CA ALA A 75 -6.23 -1.25 4.13
C ALA A 75 -7.33 -2.08 3.45
N VAL A 76 -8.15 -1.42 2.62
CA VAL A 76 -9.31 -2.02 1.95
C VAL A 76 -9.31 -1.64 0.47
N VAL A 77 -8.61 -2.46 -0.33
CA VAL A 77 -8.73 -2.52 -1.79
C VAL A 77 -9.03 -3.98 -2.11
N ASP A 78 -10.30 -4.27 -2.37
CA ASP A 78 -10.84 -5.62 -2.23
C ASP A 78 -11.85 -5.98 -3.33
N PRO A 79 -11.37 -6.19 -4.58
CA PRO A 79 -12.24 -6.63 -5.68
C PRO A 79 -12.85 -8.02 -5.44
N GLY A 80 -12.31 -8.79 -4.48
CA GLY A 80 -12.76 -10.13 -4.12
C GLY A 80 -13.62 -10.17 -2.85
N VAL A 81 -14.19 -9.06 -2.39
CA VAL A 81 -15.10 -9.05 -1.24
C VAL A 81 -16.25 -10.04 -1.44
N GLY A 82 -16.65 -10.76 -0.38
CA GLY A 82 -17.69 -11.80 -0.46
C GLY A 82 -17.27 -13.10 -1.12
N SER A 83 -16.05 -13.20 -1.66
CA SER A 83 -15.48 -14.46 -2.17
C SER A 83 -14.85 -15.32 -1.07
N THR A 84 -14.14 -16.38 -1.48
CA THR A 84 -13.40 -17.28 -0.59
C THR A 84 -12.07 -16.71 -0.08
N ARG A 85 -11.66 -15.51 -0.53
CA ARG A 85 -10.42 -14.86 -0.06
C ARG A 85 -10.48 -14.60 1.45
N PRO A 86 -9.45 -14.98 2.23
CA PRO A 86 -9.50 -14.84 3.68
C PRO A 86 -9.52 -13.36 4.09
N ALA A 87 -10.22 -13.07 5.18
CA ALA A 87 -10.05 -11.85 5.95
C ALA A 87 -8.88 -12.05 6.92
N ILE A 88 -7.93 -11.12 6.96
CA ILE A 88 -6.69 -11.33 7.73
C ILE A 88 -6.32 -10.12 8.59
N ALA A 89 -5.64 -10.42 9.68
CA ALA A 89 -4.75 -9.48 10.35
C ALA A 89 -3.35 -10.09 10.41
N CYS A 90 -2.33 -9.25 10.30
CA CYS A 90 -0.96 -9.67 10.50
C CYS A 90 -0.18 -8.66 11.33
N ALA A 91 0.87 -9.14 12.01
CA ALA A 91 1.80 -8.32 12.76
C ALA A 91 3.21 -8.54 12.22
N ALA A 92 3.89 -7.43 11.90
CA ALA A 92 5.25 -7.41 11.37
C ALA A 92 5.87 -6.03 11.63
N ARG A 93 7.19 -5.94 11.73
CA ARG A 93 7.92 -4.66 11.94
C ARG A 93 7.41 -3.83 13.14
N GLY A 94 6.88 -4.51 14.17
CA GLY A 94 6.26 -3.85 15.33
C GLY A 94 4.94 -3.14 15.04
N GLN A 95 4.34 -3.32 13.87
CA GLN A 95 3.07 -2.76 13.45
C GLN A 95 2.07 -3.89 13.16
N CYS A 96 0.78 -3.53 13.00
CA CYS A 96 -0.25 -4.47 12.57
C CYS A 96 -0.89 -4.01 11.25
N PHE A 97 -1.40 -4.95 10.47
CA PHE A 97 -2.05 -4.72 9.19
C PHE A 97 -3.35 -5.52 9.15
N VAL A 98 -4.44 -4.91 8.69
CA VAL A 98 -5.78 -5.51 8.68
C VAL A 98 -6.44 -5.27 7.34
N GLY A 99 -6.95 -6.32 6.72
CA GLY A 99 -7.54 -6.22 5.39
C GLY A 99 -7.73 -7.57 4.68
N PRO A 100 -7.95 -7.55 3.36
CA PRO A 100 -8.14 -8.77 2.57
C PRO A 100 -6.83 -9.53 2.33
N GLY A 101 -6.89 -10.86 2.41
CA GLY A 101 -5.80 -11.76 2.03
C GLY A 101 -5.74 -12.01 0.52
N ASN A 102 -5.61 -10.94 -0.25
CA ASN A 102 -5.66 -10.93 -1.72
C ASN A 102 -4.33 -10.53 -2.39
N GLY A 103 -3.25 -10.43 -1.62
CA GLY A 103 -1.94 -9.95 -2.06
C GLY A 103 -1.59 -8.55 -1.56
N LEU A 104 -2.54 -7.78 -1.01
CA LEU A 104 -2.29 -6.41 -0.54
C LEU A 104 -1.12 -6.32 0.45
N PHE A 105 -1.00 -7.30 1.34
CA PHE A 105 0.07 -7.37 2.34
C PHE A 105 1.22 -8.31 1.93
N SER A 106 1.32 -8.72 0.66
CA SER A 106 2.32 -9.71 0.24
C SER A 106 3.77 -9.28 0.47
N PHE A 107 4.03 -7.97 0.52
CA PHE A 107 5.35 -7.41 0.83
C PHE A 107 5.85 -7.75 2.24
N LEU A 108 4.97 -8.20 3.14
CA LEU A 108 5.33 -8.64 4.49
C LEU A 108 5.78 -10.11 4.56
N ARG A 109 5.63 -10.88 3.47
CA ARG A 109 5.80 -12.34 3.49
C ARG A 109 7.18 -12.81 3.95
N SER A 110 8.22 -12.02 3.66
CA SER A 110 9.60 -12.31 4.04
C SER A 110 10.01 -11.68 5.37
N GLU A 111 9.10 -11.01 6.08
CA GLU A 111 9.44 -10.32 7.32
C GLU A 111 9.72 -11.31 8.46
N PRO A 112 10.87 -11.18 9.14
CA PRO A 112 11.15 -11.96 10.34
C PRO A 112 10.07 -11.73 11.41
N GLY A 113 9.56 -12.83 11.97
CA GLY A 113 8.54 -12.77 13.02
C GLY A 113 7.13 -12.37 12.53
N LEU A 114 6.87 -12.48 11.22
CA LEU A 114 5.51 -12.32 10.67
C LEU A 114 4.52 -13.25 11.40
N VAL A 115 3.48 -12.66 11.96
CA VAL A 115 2.30 -13.36 12.46
C VAL A 115 1.14 -13.09 11.52
N VAL A 116 0.43 -14.14 11.10
CA VAL A 116 -0.80 -14.01 10.30
C VAL A 116 -1.93 -14.75 11.01
N VAL A 117 -3.09 -14.11 11.11
CA VAL A 117 -4.32 -14.70 11.62
C VAL A 117 -5.44 -14.52 10.62
N ARG A 118 -6.34 -15.50 10.55
CA ARG A 118 -7.62 -15.33 9.85
C ARG A 118 -8.62 -14.69 10.79
N LEU A 119 -9.26 -13.62 10.34
CA LEU A 119 -10.35 -12.99 11.07
C LEU A 119 -11.60 -13.84 10.90
N GLU A 120 -12.21 -14.24 12.01
CA GLU A 120 -13.49 -14.95 12.01
C GLU A 120 -14.65 -13.97 12.23
N GLU A 121 -15.85 -14.27 11.73
CA GLU A 121 -17.01 -13.39 11.95
C GLU A 121 -17.28 -13.14 13.43
N ALA A 122 -17.02 -14.12 14.31
CA ALA A 122 -17.14 -14.00 15.76
C ALA A 122 -16.19 -12.94 16.38
N CYS A 123 -15.11 -12.57 15.68
CA CYS A 123 -14.17 -11.53 16.13
C CYS A 123 -14.61 -10.12 15.70
N GLY A 124 -15.45 -10.02 14.66
CA GLY A 124 -16.04 -8.79 14.16
C GLY A 124 -17.37 -8.53 14.84
N ARG A 125 -17.57 -7.35 15.42
CA ARG A 125 -18.87 -6.98 16.01
C ARG A 125 -19.94 -6.65 14.96
N GLY A 126 -19.69 -7.04 13.70
CA GLY A 126 -20.48 -6.76 12.51
C GLY A 126 -20.72 -5.27 12.28
N HIS A 127 -21.70 -4.98 11.44
CA HIS A 127 -22.22 -3.64 11.23
C HIS A 127 -22.62 -2.99 12.57
N PRO A 128 -22.26 -1.71 12.83
CA PRO A 128 -22.50 -1.09 14.12
C PRO A 128 -23.93 -1.14 14.64
N ALA A 129 -24.93 -1.07 13.74
CA ALA A 129 -26.34 -1.06 14.12
C ALA A 129 -26.99 -2.44 14.15
N SER A 130 -26.57 -3.38 13.29
CA SER A 130 -27.24 -4.69 13.16
C SER A 130 -26.44 -5.86 13.71
N GLY A 131 -25.13 -5.69 13.94
CA GLY A 131 -24.23 -6.75 14.37
C GLY A 131 -23.93 -7.81 13.31
N LEU A 132 -24.45 -7.66 12.09
CA LEU A 132 -24.28 -8.63 11.00
C LEU A 132 -23.06 -8.29 10.14
N VAL A 133 -22.40 -9.31 9.59
CA VAL A 133 -21.33 -9.14 8.60
C VAL A 133 -21.93 -9.14 7.20
N SER A 134 -21.79 -8.03 6.47
CA SER A 134 -22.22 -7.93 5.07
C SER A 134 -21.22 -8.63 4.14
N SER A 135 -21.74 -9.38 3.15
CA SER A 135 -20.93 -9.99 2.10
C SER A 135 -20.26 -9.00 1.16
N THR A 136 -20.70 -7.74 1.13
CA THR A 136 -20.18 -6.70 0.23
C THR A 136 -19.38 -5.62 0.94
N PHE A 137 -19.26 -5.66 2.28
CA PHE A 137 -18.56 -4.61 3.01
C PHE A 137 -17.77 -5.12 4.25
N HIS A 138 -16.90 -6.10 4.02
CA HIS A 138 -15.99 -6.60 5.07
C HIS A 138 -15.09 -5.51 5.67
N GLY A 139 -14.80 -4.43 4.93
CA GLY A 139 -14.14 -3.24 5.47
C GLY A 139 -14.80 -2.75 6.76
N ARG A 140 -16.09 -2.42 6.66
CA ARG A 140 -16.89 -1.88 7.77
C ARG A 140 -17.18 -2.92 8.83
N ASP A 141 -17.54 -4.14 8.43
CA ASP A 141 -18.17 -5.09 9.35
C ASP A 141 -17.17 -6.05 10.02
N LEU A 142 -15.97 -6.21 9.46
CA LEU A 142 -14.96 -7.14 9.96
C LEU A 142 -13.61 -6.46 10.19
N PHE A 143 -13.09 -5.75 9.20
CA PHE A 143 -11.75 -5.15 9.26
C PHE A 143 -11.68 -3.97 10.24
N ALA A 144 -12.65 -3.05 10.21
CA ALA A 144 -12.70 -1.94 11.17
C ALA A 144 -12.79 -2.41 12.64
N PRO A 145 -13.71 -3.32 13.02
CA PRO A 145 -13.73 -3.87 14.38
C PRO A 145 -12.41 -4.54 14.81
N ALA A 146 -11.78 -5.29 13.91
CA ALA A 146 -10.49 -5.93 14.18
C ALA A 146 -9.38 -4.88 14.37
N ALA A 147 -9.28 -3.88 13.49
CA ALA A 147 -8.32 -2.81 13.61
C ALA A 147 -8.52 -1.98 14.89
N ALA A 148 -9.78 -1.75 15.27
CA ALA A 148 -10.11 -1.07 16.52
C ALA A 148 -9.55 -1.81 17.74
N ARG A 149 -9.75 -3.14 17.81
CA ARG A 149 -9.22 -4.00 18.89
C ARG A 149 -7.70 -3.98 18.97
N LEU A 150 -7.01 -4.10 17.83
CA LEU A 150 -5.55 -4.02 17.78
C LEU A 150 -5.05 -2.68 18.30
N ALA A 151 -5.67 -1.57 17.86
CA ALA A 151 -5.25 -0.23 18.27
C ALA A 151 -5.35 -0.04 19.80
N LEU A 152 -6.23 -0.78 20.47
CA LEU A 152 -6.40 -0.79 21.93
C LEU A 152 -5.37 -1.63 22.70
N GLY A 153 -4.47 -2.35 22.03
CA GLY A 153 -3.52 -3.22 22.73
C GLY A 153 -3.79 -4.71 22.60
N GLU A 154 -4.92 -5.10 21.98
CA GLU A 154 -5.25 -6.51 21.89
C GLU A 154 -4.26 -7.25 20.97
N PRO A 155 -3.69 -8.39 21.40
CA PRO A 155 -2.81 -9.18 20.55
C PRO A 155 -3.55 -9.73 19.32
N ALA A 156 -2.91 -9.69 18.14
CA ALA A 156 -3.50 -10.21 16.90
C ALA A 156 -3.92 -11.68 16.99
N ALA A 157 -3.22 -12.49 17.78
CA ALA A 157 -3.56 -13.90 18.04
C ALA A 157 -4.95 -14.11 18.66
N LEU A 158 -5.58 -13.08 19.25
CA LEU A 158 -6.93 -13.16 19.83
C LEU A 158 -8.04 -12.79 18.83
N LEU A 159 -7.68 -12.41 17.60
CA LEU A 159 -8.65 -12.08 16.56
C LEU A 159 -9.10 -13.30 15.76
N GLY A 160 -8.42 -14.43 15.89
CA GLY A 160 -8.79 -15.68 15.23
C GLY A 160 -7.60 -16.63 15.11
N PRO A 161 -7.79 -17.77 14.43
CA PRO A 161 -6.77 -18.81 14.33
C PRO A 161 -5.56 -18.34 13.53
N SER A 162 -4.40 -18.84 13.94
CA SER A 162 -3.15 -18.69 13.19
C SER A 162 -3.32 -19.20 11.75
N ALA A 163 -2.67 -18.52 10.81
CA ALA A 163 -2.74 -18.80 9.40
C ALA A 163 -1.35 -18.89 8.78
N ASP A 164 -1.22 -19.72 7.74
CA ASP A 164 -0.01 -19.78 6.93
C ASP A 164 0.23 -18.45 6.19
N PRO A 165 1.48 -17.98 6.01
CA PRO A 165 1.79 -16.78 5.22
C PRO A 165 1.22 -16.76 3.79
N ALA A 166 0.87 -17.91 3.21
CA ALA A 166 0.13 -17.99 1.96
C ALA A 166 -1.24 -17.30 2.02
N ALA A 167 -1.85 -17.17 3.21
CA ALA A 167 -3.11 -16.46 3.43
C ALA A 167 -3.02 -14.96 3.15
N LEU A 168 -1.81 -14.38 3.05
CA LEU A 168 -1.65 -13.00 2.56
C LEU A 168 -2.11 -12.81 1.11
N GLY A 169 -2.27 -13.90 0.35
CA GLY A 169 -2.56 -13.86 -1.08
C GLY A 169 -1.32 -13.50 -1.91
N SER A 170 -1.46 -13.45 -3.23
CA SER A 170 -0.37 -13.19 -4.17
C SER A 170 -0.84 -12.22 -5.26
N LEU A 171 0.04 -11.30 -5.65
CA LEU A 171 -0.16 -10.40 -6.79
C LEU A 171 0.19 -11.07 -8.14
N GLY A 172 0.51 -12.37 -8.14
CA GLY A 172 1.09 -13.06 -9.28
C GLY A 172 2.59 -12.84 -9.42
N ALA A 173 3.18 -13.41 -10.47
CA ALA A 173 4.59 -13.21 -10.77
C ALA A 173 4.81 -11.81 -11.34
N ALA A 174 5.69 -11.02 -10.70
CA ALA A 174 6.12 -9.76 -11.26
C ALA A 174 6.84 -10.01 -12.60
N ALA A 175 6.50 -9.22 -13.62
CA ALA A 175 7.22 -9.28 -14.88
C ALA A 175 8.70 -8.90 -14.64
N PRO A 176 9.66 -9.66 -15.20
CA PRO A 176 11.08 -9.48 -14.89
C PRO A 176 11.60 -8.12 -15.35
N GLY A 177 12.65 -7.66 -14.68
CA GLY A 177 13.38 -6.45 -15.03
C GLY A 177 12.72 -5.13 -14.59
N PRO A 178 13.42 -4.00 -14.82
CA PRO A 178 12.96 -2.68 -14.46
C PRO A 178 11.66 -2.27 -15.16
N ARG A 179 10.75 -1.63 -14.42
CA ARG A 179 9.48 -1.10 -14.94
C ARG A 179 8.90 -0.02 -14.05
N LEU A 180 8.01 0.77 -14.63
CA LEU A 180 7.16 1.68 -13.87
C LEU A 180 6.15 0.91 -13.03
N VAL A 181 5.99 1.34 -11.79
CA VAL A 181 5.05 0.77 -10.82
C VAL A 181 4.03 1.79 -10.34
N TRP A 182 4.33 3.08 -10.47
CA TRP A 182 3.42 4.16 -10.10
C TRP A 182 3.61 5.37 -11.01
N ILE A 183 2.51 6.08 -11.29
CA ILE A 183 2.53 7.41 -11.89
C ILE A 183 1.95 8.36 -10.86
N ASP A 184 2.72 9.34 -10.41
CA ASP A 184 2.21 10.31 -9.45
C ASP A 184 1.27 11.34 -10.10
N ARG A 185 0.65 12.18 -9.25
CA ARG A 185 -0.29 13.22 -9.70
C ARG A 185 0.36 14.33 -10.56
N PHE A 186 1.68 14.50 -10.47
CA PHE A 186 2.45 15.43 -11.30
C PHE A 186 2.76 14.79 -12.67
N GLY A 187 2.58 13.47 -12.79
CA GLY A 187 2.87 12.68 -13.96
C GLY A 187 4.32 12.20 -13.99
N ASN A 188 5.00 12.12 -12.86
CA ASN A 188 6.29 11.46 -12.76
C ASN A 188 6.09 9.95 -12.73
N GLY A 189 6.98 9.22 -13.40
CA GLY A 189 7.00 7.76 -13.39
C GLY A 189 7.95 7.23 -12.32
N ILE A 190 7.44 6.47 -11.37
CA ILE A 190 8.23 5.80 -10.34
C ILE A 190 8.41 4.34 -10.74
N SER A 191 9.64 3.84 -10.69
CA SER A 191 9.98 2.47 -11.07
C SER A 191 10.25 1.54 -9.90
N ASN A 192 10.38 0.25 -10.18
CA ASN A 192 10.95 -0.75 -9.26
C ASN A 192 12.48 -0.88 -9.36
N LEU A 193 13.17 -0.03 -10.14
CA LEU A 193 14.62 -0.07 -10.29
C LEU A 193 15.26 0.57 -9.06
N ALA A 194 15.71 -0.26 -8.11
CA ALA A 194 16.35 0.21 -6.89
C ALA A 194 17.79 0.71 -7.14
N ALA A 195 18.20 1.76 -6.43
CA ALA A 195 19.54 2.37 -6.54
C ALA A 195 20.70 1.40 -6.23
N GLY A 196 20.46 0.33 -5.48
CA GLY A 196 21.43 -0.72 -5.17
C GLY A 196 21.42 -1.92 -6.13
N SER A 197 20.63 -1.89 -7.21
CA SER A 197 20.50 -3.02 -8.14
C SER A 197 21.68 -3.11 -9.13
N GLY A 198 21.86 -4.29 -9.75
CA GLY A 198 22.84 -4.46 -10.83
C GLY A 198 22.60 -3.53 -12.02
N GLU A 199 21.33 -3.24 -12.33
CA GLU A 199 20.96 -2.27 -13.37
C GLU A 199 21.36 -0.84 -13.01
N ALA A 200 21.25 -0.46 -11.73
CA ALA A 200 21.79 0.81 -11.26
C ALA A 200 23.32 0.88 -11.41
N GLY A 201 24.02 -0.23 -11.13
CA GLY A 201 25.47 -0.35 -11.37
C GLY A 201 25.85 -0.18 -12.84
N ARG A 202 25.04 -0.72 -13.77
CA ARG A 202 25.23 -0.54 -15.22
C ARG A 202 25.05 0.93 -15.62
N LEU A 203 24.00 1.60 -15.12
CA LEU A 203 23.79 3.04 -15.35
C LEU A 203 24.98 3.86 -14.83
N ALA A 204 25.49 3.54 -13.64
CA ALA A 204 26.68 4.18 -13.07
C ALA A 204 27.94 3.95 -13.92
N ALA A 205 28.04 2.83 -14.64
CA ALA A 205 29.12 2.50 -15.57
C ALA A 205 28.95 3.13 -16.98
N GLY A 206 27.96 4.00 -17.18
CA GLY A 206 27.74 4.74 -18.44
C GLY A 206 26.67 4.14 -19.36
N ALA A 207 25.95 3.10 -18.93
CA ALA A 207 24.78 2.62 -19.65
C ALA A 207 23.70 3.71 -19.76
N ARG A 208 22.83 3.59 -20.76
CA ARG A 208 21.75 4.55 -21.03
C ARG A 208 20.41 4.00 -20.56
N LEU A 209 19.59 4.85 -19.94
CA LEU A 209 18.19 4.56 -19.66
C LEU A 209 17.35 4.83 -20.92
N LEU A 210 16.60 3.82 -21.35
CA LEU A 210 15.62 3.93 -22.42
C LEU A 210 14.21 3.74 -21.87
N VAL A 211 13.33 4.67 -22.25
CA VAL A 211 11.91 4.70 -21.87
C VAL A 211 11.09 4.85 -23.14
N ALA A 212 10.27 3.85 -23.46
CA ALA A 212 9.53 3.81 -24.73
C ALA A 212 10.41 4.09 -25.97
N GLY A 213 11.64 3.57 -25.97
CA GLY A 213 12.62 3.76 -27.06
C GLY A 213 13.36 5.11 -27.03
N THR A 214 13.02 6.02 -26.11
CA THR A 214 13.67 7.33 -25.96
C THR A 214 14.76 7.25 -24.89
N ILE A 215 15.94 7.79 -25.18
CA ILE A 215 17.00 7.94 -24.18
C ILE A 215 16.62 9.05 -23.22
N VAL A 216 16.53 8.74 -21.94
CA VAL A 216 16.24 9.71 -20.88
C VAL A 216 17.55 10.00 -20.13
N PRO A 217 18.03 11.26 -20.11
CA PRO A 217 19.29 11.64 -19.45
C PRO A 217 19.17 11.62 -17.92
N GLY A 218 20.28 11.32 -17.26
CA GLY A 218 20.40 11.31 -15.79
C GLY A 218 21.62 10.49 -15.32
N PRO A 219 21.82 10.33 -14.00
CA PRO A 219 20.97 10.86 -12.94
C PRO A 219 21.17 12.37 -12.77
N PHE A 220 20.08 13.09 -12.48
CA PHE A 220 20.13 14.44 -11.91
C PHE A 220 19.84 14.36 -10.41
N THR A 221 20.31 15.33 -9.62
CA THR A 221 20.03 15.34 -8.17
C THR A 221 18.72 16.05 -7.84
N CYS A 222 18.34 17.03 -8.65
CA CYS A 222 17.10 17.79 -8.48
C CYS A 222 16.60 18.37 -9.82
N TYR A 223 15.37 18.88 -9.79
CA TYR A 223 14.70 19.46 -10.95
C TYR A 223 15.42 20.69 -11.52
N ALA A 224 16.17 21.43 -10.69
CA ALA A 224 16.87 22.65 -11.12
C ALA A 224 18.10 22.36 -12.01
N GLU A 225 18.66 21.15 -11.93
CA GLU A 225 19.79 20.72 -12.75
C GLU A 225 19.34 20.10 -14.08
N ALA A 226 18.06 19.76 -14.19
CA ALA A 226 17.53 19.04 -15.33
C ALA A 226 17.33 19.95 -16.56
N PRO A 227 17.41 19.40 -17.79
CA PRO A 227 17.16 20.17 -19.00
C PRO A 227 15.71 20.69 -19.01
N ALA A 228 15.54 22.00 -19.24
CA ALA A 228 14.23 22.63 -19.21
C ALA A 228 13.26 21.96 -20.20
N GLY A 229 12.09 21.57 -19.69
CA GLY A 229 10.99 21.01 -20.48
C GLY A 229 11.31 19.70 -21.20
N ARG A 230 12.32 18.95 -20.75
CA ARG A 230 12.63 17.62 -21.29
C ARG A 230 12.58 16.54 -20.20
N PRO A 231 12.32 15.28 -20.56
CA PRO A 231 12.35 14.19 -19.62
C PRO A 231 13.76 13.97 -19.08
N PHE A 232 13.85 13.64 -17.81
CA PHE A 232 15.08 13.25 -17.15
C PHE A 232 14.77 12.18 -16.09
N TRP A 233 15.80 11.49 -15.62
CA TRP A 233 15.67 10.57 -14.50
C TRP A 233 16.57 10.95 -13.33
N TYR A 234 16.13 10.58 -12.14
CA TYR A 234 16.83 10.79 -10.88
C TYR A 234 16.55 9.63 -9.92
N TRP A 235 17.33 9.56 -8.83
CA TRP A 235 17.04 8.66 -7.72
C TRP A 235 16.07 9.33 -6.77
N GLY A 236 14.85 8.81 -6.70
CA GLY A 236 13.81 9.34 -5.81
C GLY A 236 14.09 9.06 -4.34
N SER A 237 13.39 9.79 -3.46
CA SER A 237 13.54 9.65 -2.01
C SER A 237 13.14 8.26 -1.48
N GLY A 238 12.32 7.52 -2.24
CA GLY A 238 12.02 6.11 -1.94
C GLY A 238 13.07 5.11 -2.44
N GLY A 239 14.25 5.57 -2.86
CA GLY A 239 15.38 4.70 -3.23
C GLY A 239 15.28 4.02 -4.60
N THR A 240 14.34 4.46 -5.44
CA THR A 240 14.08 3.92 -6.78
C THR A 240 14.28 4.97 -7.86
N LEU A 241 14.56 4.54 -9.09
CA LEU A 241 14.65 5.43 -10.25
C LEU A 241 13.27 6.04 -10.55
N GLU A 242 13.23 7.36 -10.69
CA GLU A 242 12.05 8.14 -11.04
C GLU A 242 12.32 8.95 -12.31
N ILE A 243 11.29 9.16 -13.12
CA ILE A 243 11.33 9.90 -14.40
C ILE A 243 10.37 11.08 -14.32
N ALA A 244 10.86 12.27 -14.63
CA ALA A 244 10.11 13.52 -14.52
C ALA A 244 10.41 14.47 -15.69
N VAL A 245 9.61 15.54 -15.79
CA VAL A 245 9.82 16.66 -16.72
C VAL A 245 9.70 17.96 -15.91
N PRO A 246 10.70 18.86 -15.92
CA PRO A 246 10.61 20.11 -15.17
C PRO A 246 9.45 20.97 -15.66
N GLY A 247 8.50 21.29 -14.77
CA GLY A 247 7.30 22.05 -15.11
C GLY A 247 6.30 21.32 -16.01
N GLY A 248 6.46 20.01 -16.20
CA GLY A 248 5.65 19.20 -17.12
C GLY A 248 5.21 17.86 -16.52
N SER A 249 4.75 16.97 -17.40
CA SER A 249 4.29 15.62 -17.04
C SER A 249 5.02 14.61 -17.91
N ALA A 250 5.91 13.83 -17.30
CA ALA A 250 6.63 12.77 -18.01
C ALA A 250 5.66 11.72 -18.56
N ALA A 251 4.59 11.41 -17.83
CA ALA A 251 3.53 10.52 -18.26
C ALA A 251 2.88 10.96 -19.57
N ARG A 252 2.61 12.25 -19.72
CA ARG A 252 2.05 12.79 -20.97
C ARG A 252 3.08 12.79 -22.09
N GLU A 253 4.31 13.19 -21.81
CA GLU A 253 5.35 13.38 -22.83
C GLU A 253 5.90 12.04 -23.37
N LEU A 254 6.08 11.06 -22.50
CA LEU A 254 6.66 9.75 -22.84
C LEU A 254 5.61 8.62 -22.92
N GLY A 255 4.32 8.94 -22.72
CA GLY A 255 3.26 7.93 -22.69
C GLY A 255 3.44 6.92 -21.55
N LEU A 256 3.87 7.38 -20.37
CA LEU A 256 4.15 6.49 -19.25
C LEU A 256 2.86 5.91 -18.67
N ALA A 257 2.92 4.62 -18.34
CA ALA A 257 1.89 3.91 -17.60
C ALA A 257 2.54 2.90 -16.64
N PRO A 258 1.88 2.55 -15.53
CA PRO A 258 2.31 1.41 -14.71
C PRO A 258 2.47 0.16 -15.57
N GLY A 259 3.52 -0.62 -15.29
CA GLY A 259 3.89 -1.80 -16.06
C GLY A 259 4.83 -1.52 -17.25
N LEU A 260 5.00 -0.27 -17.69
CA LEU A 260 5.93 0.06 -18.78
C LEU A 260 7.36 -0.36 -18.42
N ALA A 261 7.97 -1.20 -19.25
CA ALA A 261 9.34 -1.66 -19.06
C ALA A 261 10.35 -0.53 -19.28
N LEU A 262 11.38 -0.49 -18.44
CA LEU A 262 12.54 0.37 -18.61
C LEU A 262 13.71 -0.48 -19.08
N ALA A 263 14.43 -0.01 -20.11
CA ALA A 263 15.60 -0.71 -20.61
C ALA A 263 16.87 0.03 -20.20
N VAL A 264 17.89 -0.72 -19.82
CA VAL A 264 19.25 -0.22 -19.60
C VAL A 264 20.11 -0.82 -20.70
N ALA A 265 20.53 0.02 -21.63
CA ALA A 265 21.32 -0.39 -22.80
C ALA A 265 22.78 0.02 -22.63
N ALA A 266 23.68 -0.71 -23.30
CA ALA A 266 25.08 -0.33 -23.38
C ALA A 266 25.25 1.11 -23.95
N PRO A 267 26.39 1.79 -23.65
CA PRO A 267 26.65 3.15 -24.10
C PRO A 267 26.53 3.39 -25.61
#